data_AF-A0A1X7SLW9-F1
#
_entry.id   AF-A0A1X7SLW9-F1
#
_cell.length_a   1.000
_cell.length_b   1.000
_cell.length_c   1.000
_cell.angle_alpha   90.00
_cell.angle_beta   90.00
_cell.angle_gamma   90.00
#
_symmetry.space_group_name_H-M   'P 1'
#
loop_
_entity.id
_entity.type
_entity.pdbx_description
1 polymer ?
#
loop_
_entity_poly.entity_id
_entity_poly.type
_entity_poly.pdbx_seq_one_letter_code
_entity_poly.pdbx_strand_id
1 'polypeptide(L)'
;MTSFWKCESSSTVFRLDYTYTPDVFPSKSKPNLTNLSATITVGGGVTSADPQPKGAWSDDKSTMVWKLPDVSSDKEIDTCTIRSRFEVSSGPTVPTPALIQFMCDGSTLSGVAMAVENPAYKISLHKNKCFSGKYMAEPIK
;
A
#
# COMPACT_ATOMS: atom_id res chain seq x y z
N MET A 1 -6.56 6.78 -4.38
CA MET A 1 -5.77 6.79 -3.12
C MET A 1 -5.38 8.21 -2.84
N THR A 2 -5.48 8.63 -1.58
CA THR A 2 -5.41 10.04 -1.21
C THR A 2 -4.71 10.19 0.14
N SER A 3 -3.61 10.96 0.20
CA SER A 3 -2.82 11.17 1.42
C SER A 3 -2.99 12.58 1.97
N PHE A 4 -3.36 12.68 3.24
CA PHE A 4 -3.58 13.93 3.95
C PHE A 4 -2.62 14.04 5.13
N TRP A 5 -2.08 15.24 5.30
CA TRP A 5 -1.19 15.59 6.39
C TRP A 5 -1.68 16.87 7.04
N LYS A 6 -1.73 16.87 8.37
CA LYS A 6 -1.90 18.08 9.18
C LYS A 6 -0.69 18.16 10.10
N CYS A 7 0.19 19.12 9.83
CA CYS A 7 1.46 19.27 10.53
C CYS A 7 1.41 20.51 11.40
N GLU A 8 1.44 20.31 12.72
CA GLU A 8 1.49 21.36 13.74
C GLU A 8 2.85 21.30 14.46
N SER A 9 3.15 22.31 15.28
CA SER A 9 4.44 22.41 15.96
C SER A 9 4.69 21.27 16.96
N SER A 10 3.64 20.77 17.61
CA SER A 10 3.72 19.70 18.62
C SER A 10 3.09 18.38 18.19
N SER A 11 2.31 18.36 17.11
CA SER A 11 1.63 17.15 16.64
C SER A 11 1.59 17.05 15.12
N THR A 12 1.56 15.84 14.60
CA THR A 12 1.36 15.56 13.18
C THR A 12 0.24 14.52 13.04
N VAL A 13 -0.77 14.82 12.23
CA VAL A 13 -1.84 13.87 11.91
C VAL A 13 -1.70 13.44 10.45
N PHE A 14 -1.66 12.13 10.26
CA PHE A 14 -1.64 11.48 8.96
C PHE A 14 -2.96 10.77 8.69
N ARG A 15 -3.44 10.83 7.44
CA ARG A 15 -4.54 10.00 6.94
C ARG A 15 -4.23 9.53 5.52
N LEU A 16 -4.48 8.25 5.25
CA LEU A 16 -4.46 7.68 3.92
C LEU A 16 -5.78 6.99 3.64
N ASP A 17 -6.45 7.41 2.57
CA ASP A 17 -7.62 6.73 2.04
C ASP A 17 -7.24 5.95 0.79
N TYR A 18 -7.61 4.67 0.73
CA TYR A 18 -7.29 3.79 -0.40
C TYR A 18 -8.46 2.87 -0.74
N THR A 19 -8.54 2.48 -2.01
CA THR A 19 -9.58 1.61 -2.55
C THR A 19 -8.92 0.65 -3.51
N TYR A 20 -9.31 -0.62 -3.47
CA TYR A 20 -8.86 -1.60 -4.46
C TYR A 20 -9.72 -1.52 -5.71
N THR A 21 -9.10 -1.38 -6.87
CA THR A 21 -9.78 -1.30 -8.17
C THR A 21 -9.40 -2.52 -9.01
N PRO A 22 -10.09 -3.66 -8.87
CA PRO A 22 -9.75 -4.89 -9.60
C PRO A 22 -9.97 -4.78 -11.12
N ASP A 23 -10.77 -3.82 -11.58
CA ASP A 23 -11.08 -3.61 -13.00
C ASP A 23 -9.89 -3.15 -13.85
N VAL A 24 -8.76 -2.79 -13.23
CA VAL A 24 -7.50 -2.53 -13.93
C VAL A 24 -6.84 -3.82 -14.44
N PHE A 25 -7.27 -4.98 -13.94
CA PHE A 25 -6.82 -6.28 -14.42
C PHE A 25 -7.74 -6.81 -15.53
N PRO A 26 -7.25 -7.67 -16.44
CA PRO A 26 -8.09 -8.34 -17.41
C PRO A 26 -9.29 -9.06 -16.75
N SER A 27 -10.48 -8.94 -17.34
CA SER A 27 -11.74 -9.37 -16.70
C SER A 27 -11.78 -10.85 -16.29
N LYS A 28 -10.97 -11.70 -16.91
CA LYS A 28 -10.88 -13.14 -16.61
C LYS A 28 -9.91 -13.49 -15.48
N SER A 29 -9.20 -12.52 -14.93
CA SER A 29 -8.14 -12.73 -13.94
C SER A 29 -8.02 -11.53 -13.00
N LYS A 30 -9.05 -11.29 -12.17
CA LYS A 30 -8.98 -10.29 -11.09
C LYS A 30 -8.32 -10.95 -9.88
N PRO A 31 -7.08 -10.59 -9.51
CA PRO A 31 -6.38 -11.22 -8.41
C PRO A 31 -6.79 -10.63 -7.05
N ASN A 32 -6.51 -11.34 -5.96
CA ASN A 32 -6.51 -10.75 -4.63
C ASN A 32 -5.20 -9.99 -4.39
N LEU A 33 -5.23 -8.91 -3.59
CA LEU A 33 -4.01 -8.27 -3.10
C LEU A 33 -3.59 -8.93 -1.79
N THR A 34 -2.33 -9.32 -1.71
CA THR A 34 -1.73 -9.94 -0.53
C THR A 34 -0.49 -9.17 -0.09
N ASN A 35 -0.05 -9.38 1.16
CA ASN A 35 1.09 -8.67 1.74
C ASN A 35 0.97 -7.14 1.61
N LEU A 36 -0.26 -6.63 1.76
CA LEU A 36 -0.53 -5.21 1.66
C LEU A 36 0.10 -4.50 2.86
N SER A 37 0.90 -3.47 2.61
CA SER A 37 1.44 -2.61 3.65
C SER A 37 1.55 -1.16 3.19
N ALA A 38 1.47 -0.25 4.16
CA ALA A 38 1.69 1.17 3.96
C ALA A 38 2.81 1.64 4.90
N THR A 39 3.70 2.48 4.40
CA THR A 39 4.81 3.04 5.17
C THR A 39 4.90 4.54 4.96
N ILE A 40 5.11 5.29 6.04
CA ILE A 40 5.44 6.71 5.99
C ILE A 40 6.68 7.01 6.83
N THR A 41 7.34 8.11 6.53
CA THR A 41 8.41 8.67 7.37
C THR A 41 7.89 9.93 8.04
N VAL A 42 8.09 10.05 9.36
CA VAL A 42 7.64 11.19 10.16
C VAL A 42 8.86 11.78 10.86
N GLY A 43 9.24 12.99 10.45
CA GLY A 43 10.32 13.75 11.09
C GLY A 43 9.89 14.44 12.39
N GLY A 44 10.77 15.27 12.93
CA GLY A 44 10.44 16.13 14.09
C GLY A 44 10.54 15.46 15.46
N GLY A 45 11.22 14.31 15.56
CA GLY A 45 11.45 13.62 16.83
C GLY A 45 10.15 13.17 17.49
N VAL A 46 9.50 12.17 16.87
CA VAL A 46 8.26 11.57 17.36
C VAL A 46 8.50 10.98 18.76
N THR A 47 7.64 11.35 19.71
CA THR A 47 7.69 10.86 21.10
C THR A 47 6.59 9.87 21.40
N SER A 48 5.48 9.93 20.65
CA SER A 48 4.35 9.02 20.78
C SER A 48 3.59 8.92 19.46
N ALA A 49 2.97 7.77 19.21
CA ALA A 49 2.13 7.54 18.04
C ALA A 49 0.86 6.77 18.42
N ASP A 50 -0.29 7.20 17.88
CA ASP A 50 -1.58 6.52 18.01
C ASP A 50 -2.09 6.11 16.61
N PRO A 51 -1.65 4.93 16.10
CA PRO A 51 -2.05 4.44 14.77
C PRO A 51 -3.36 3.65 14.78
N GLN A 52 -4.20 3.91 13.78
CA GLN A 52 -5.43 3.18 13.48
C GLN A 52 -5.51 2.87 11.97
N PRO A 53 -5.47 1.59 11.54
CA PRO A 53 -5.30 0.36 12.33
C PRO A 53 -3.92 0.29 13.01
N LYS A 54 -3.68 -0.76 13.79
CA LYS A 54 -2.39 -0.97 14.47
C LYS A 54 -1.23 -0.88 13.48
N GLY A 55 -0.26 -0.03 13.80
CA GLY A 55 0.98 0.15 13.07
C GLY A 55 2.18 -0.12 13.97
N ALA A 56 3.32 -0.40 13.36
CA ALA A 56 4.60 -0.55 14.03
C ALA A 56 5.47 0.69 13.76
N TRP A 57 5.84 1.38 14.82
CA TRP A 57 6.79 2.50 14.77
C TRP A 57 8.24 1.99 14.87
N SER A 58 9.15 2.65 14.16
CA SER A 58 10.58 2.34 14.13
C SER A 58 11.36 3.64 14.38
N ASP A 59 11.95 3.79 15.57
CA ASP A 59 12.69 4.99 15.95
C ASP A 59 13.96 5.19 15.10
N ASP A 60 14.66 4.10 14.77
CA ASP A 60 15.89 4.09 13.96
C ASP A 60 15.72 4.73 12.58
N LYS A 61 14.57 4.51 11.96
CA LYS A 61 14.22 5.02 10.62
C LYS A 61 13.25 6.18 10.66
N SER A 62 12.67 6.48 11.83
CA SER A 62 11.56 7.42 11.98
C SER A 62 10.38 7.08 11.05
N THR A 63 10.06 5.78 10.95
CA THR A 63 9.03 5.26 10.05
C THR A 63 7.90 4.57 10.79
N MET A 64 6.68 4.79 10.31
CA MET A 64 5.50 4.02 10.70
C MET A 64 5.14 3.05 9.59
N VAL A 65 4.91 1.78 9.94
CA VAL A 65 4.51 0.72 9.00
C VAL A 65 3.20 0.09 9.44
N TRP A 66 2.22 0.04 8.54
CA TRP A 66 0.98 -0.71 8.70
C TRP A 66 1.02 -1.97 7.86
N LYS A 67 0.82 -3.13 8.48
CA LYS A 67 0.52 -4.38 7.78
C LYS A 67 -1.00 -4.53 7.72
N LEU A 68 -1.54 -4.50 6.51
CA LEU A 68 -2.97 -4.45 6.24
C LEU A 68 -3.47 -5.85 5.86
N PRO A 69 -4.75 -6.16 6.08
CA PRO A 69 -5.33 -7.43 5.67
C PRO A 69 -5.31 -7.57 4.15
N ASP A 70 -5.28 -8.82 3.70
CA ASP A 70 -5.42 -9.15 2.27
C ASP A 70 -6.79 -8.70 1.74
N VAL A 71 -6.80 -8.31 0.47
CA VAL A 71 -7.93 -7.65 -0.18
C VAL A 71 -8.46 -8.53 -1.31
N SER A 72 -9.74 -8.90 -1.26
CA SER A 72 -10.37 -9.78 -2.26
C SER A 72 -10.92 -9.02 -3.46
N SER A 73 -10.87 -9.63 -4.65
CA SER A 73 -11.50 -9.10 -5.89
C SER A 73 -13.01 -9.30 -5.99
N ASP A 74 -13.58 -10.21 -5.18
CA ASP A 74 -14.96 -10.69 -5.35
C ASP A 74 -15.99 -9.77 -4.68
N LYS A 75 -15.50 -8.81 -3.89
CA LYS A 75 -16.32 -7.84 -3.17
C LYS A 75 -15.99 -6.46 -3.68
N GLU A 76 -17.02 -5.65 -3.84
CA GLU A 76 -16.84 -4.21 -3.93
C GLU A 76 -16.37 -3.73 -2.55
N ILE A 77 -15.24 -3.03 -2.52
CA ILE A 77 -14.61 -2.63 -1.26
C ILE A 77 -14.79 -1.15 -1.09
N ASP A 78 -15.46 -0.78 -0.01
CA ASP A 78 -15.54 0.59 0.44
C ASP A 78 -14.15 1.17 0.67
N THR A 79 -14.04 2.50 0.57
CA THR A 79 -12.79 3.19 0.83
C THR A 79 -12.27 2.85 2.21
N CYS A 80 -11.08 2.26 2.26
CA CYS A 80 -10.37 1.94 3.49
C CYS A 80 -9.55 3.15 3.95
N THR A 81 -9.45 3.34 5.26
CA THR A 81 -8.75 4.49 5.85
C THR A 81 -7.71 4.04 6.88
N ILE A 82 -6.50 4.56 6.74
CA ILE A 82 -5.42 4.51 7.73
C ILE A 82 -5.27 5.91 8.32
N ARG A 83 -5.13 6.01 9.63
CA ARG A 83 -4.88 7.26 10.34
C ARG A 83 -3.84 7.06 11.43
N SER A 84 -3.08 8.10 11.71
CA SER A 84 -2.28 8.13 12.92
C SER A 84 -2.03 9.56 13.38
N ARG A 85 -2.01 9.74 14.69
CA ARG A 85 -1.55 10.96 15.34
C ARG A 85 -0.17 10.71 15.95
N PHE A 86 0.76 11.59 15.67
CA PHE A 86 2.11 11.60 16.20
C PHE A 86 2.28 12.83 17.07
N GLU A 87 2.76 12.66 18.29
CA GLU A 87 3.28 13.77 19.09
C GLU A 87 4.76 13.95 18.73
N VAL A 88 5.14 15.18 18.41
CA VAL A 88 6.48 15.52 17.89
C VAL A 88 7.12 16.59 18.77
N SER A 89 8.44 16.48 18.97
CA SER A 89 9.22 17.41 19.80
C SER A 89 9.71 18.64 19.03
N SER A 90 9.90 18.52 17.72
CA SER A 90 10.44 19.56 16.84
C SER A 90 9.66 19.64 15.52
N GLY A 91 8.38 19.97 15.60
CA GLY A 91 7.55 20.26 14.43
C GLY A 91 7.77 21.67 13.84
N PRO A 92 7.08 22.00 12.73
CA PRO A 92 6.18 21.14 11.99
C PRO A 92 6.93 20.10 11.15
N THR A 93 6.39 18.88 11.08
CA THR A 93 6.92 17.83 10.21
C THR A 93 6.72 18.21 8.74
N VAL A 94 7.70 17.90 7.89
CA VAL A 94 7.53 17.98 6.43
C VAL A 94 6.80 16.73 5.95
N PRO A 95 5.63 16.84 5.29
CA PRO A 95 4.91 15.70 4.73
C PRO A 95 5.77 14.86 3.80
N THR A 96 5.63 13.54 3.87
CA THR A 96 6.36 12.60 3.01
C THR A 96 5.39 11.69 2.23
N PRO A 97 5.80 11.15 1.07
CA PRO A 97 4.97 10.21 0.33
C PRO A 97 4.70 8.94 1.16
N ALA A 98 3.48 8.43 1.10
CA ALA A 98 3.15 7.12 1.64
C ALA A 98 3.55 6.04 0.63
N LEU A 99 4.46 5.15 1.02
CA LEU A 99 4.90 4.01 0.22
C LEU A 99 3.97 2.83 0.46
N ILE A 100 3.44 2.24 -0.61
CA ILE A 100 2.54 1.09 -0.53
C ILE A 100 3.20 -0.11 -1.17
N GLN A 101 3.14 -1.25 -0.49
CA GLN A 101 3.62 -2.51 -1.03
C GLN A 101 2.49 -3.53 -1.04
N PHE A 102 2.39 -4.32 -2.11
CA PHE A 102 1.43 -5.41 -2.25
C PHE A 102 1.89 -6.40 -3.31
N MET A 103 1.25 -7.57 -3.31
CA MET A 103 1.45 -8.62 -4.31
C MET A 103 0.10 -9.09 -4.86
N CYS A 104 0.08 -9.42 -6.14
CA CYS A 104 -1.04 -10.07 -6.80
C CYS A 104 -0.58 -11.45 -7.26
N ASP A 105 -1.34 -12.51 -6.95
CA ASP A 105 -1.10 -13.86 -7.47
C ASP A 105 -2.21 -14.26 -8.44
N GLY A 106 -1.87 -15.02 -9.47
CA GLY A 106 -2.81 -15.57 -10.45
C GLY A 106 -3.17 -14.64 -11.62
N SER A 107 -2.57 -13.45 -11.72
CA SER A 107 -2.87 -12.49 -12.81
C SER A 107 -1.69 -11.60 -13.17
N THR A 108 -1.74 -11.00 -14.37
CA THR A 108 -0.83 -9.93 -14.78
C THR A 108 -1.63 -8.70 -15.23
N LEU A 109 -1.07 -7.51 -15.02
CA LEU A 109 -1.66 -6.27 -15.57
C LEU A 109 -1.61 -6.23 -17.10
N SER A 110 -0.62 -6.88 -17.71
CA SER A 110 -0.43 -6.89 -19.16
C SER A 110 -1.46 -7.75 -19.91
N GLY A 111 -2.08 -8.72 -19.23
CA GLY A 111 -2.92 -9.74 -19.87
C GLY A 111 -2.18 -10.67 -20.84
N VAL A 112 -0.84 -10.60 -20.92
CA VAL A 112 -0.04 -11.45 -21.79
C VAL A 112 -0.16 -12.90 -21.35
N ALA A 113 -0.43 -13.77 -22.32
CA ALA A 113 -0.45 -15.21 -22.16
C ALA A 113 0.59 -15.85 -23.06
N MET A 114 1.22 -16.93 -22.60
CA MET A 114 2.19 -17.71 -23.36
C MET A 114 1.57 -19.02 -23.82
N ALA A 115 1.88 -19.42 -25.05
CA ALA A 115 1.50 -20.71 -25.61
C ALA A 115 2.74 -21.39 -26.22
N VAL A 116 2.72 -22.73 -26.26
CA VAL A 116 3.77 -23.52 -26.91
C VAL A 116 3.17 -24.13 -28.17
N GLU A 117 3.78 -23.84 -29.32
CA GLU A 117 3.27 -24.28 -30.62
C GLU A 117 3.64 -25.74 -30.95
N ASN A 118 4.76 -26.22 -30.42
CA ASN A 118 5.23 -27.58 -30.69
C ASN A 118 4.52 -28.59 -29.75
N PRO A 119 3.75 -29.55 -30.30
CA PRO A 119 2.96 -30.50 -29.51
C PRO A 119 3.79 -31.50 -28.69
N ALA A 120 5.10 -31.62 -28.96
CA ALA A 120 6.00 -32.43 -28.14
C ALA A 120 6.26 -31.82 -26.75
N TYR A 121 5.93 -30.54 -26.56
CA TYR A 121 6.16 -29.80 -25.33
C TYR A 121 4.84 -29.35 -24.70
N LYS A 122 4.81 -29.32 -23.37
CA LYS A 122 3.69 -28.79 -22.60
C LYS A 122 4.18 -27.88 -21.48
N ILE A 123 3.47 -26.78 -21.25
CA ILE A 123 3.68 -25.97 -20.05
C ILE A 123 3.06 -26.74 -18.89
N SER A 124 3.88 -27.24 -17.96
CA SER A 124 3.39 -27.94 -16.77
C SER A 124 2.80 -26.99 -15.73
N LEU A 125 3.28 -25.74 -15.70
CA LEU A 125 2.83 -24.72 -14.76
C LEU A 125 3.10 -23.32 -15.30
N HIS A 126 2.08 -22.47 -15.28
CA HIS A 126 2.18 -21.05 -15.59
C HIS A 126 1.91 -20.24 -14.32
N LYS A 127 2.91 -19.50 -13.83
CA LYS A 127 2.80 -18.69 -12.61
C LYS A 127 2.82 -17.21 -12.96
N ASN A 128 1.68 -16.57 -12.78
CA ASN A 128 1.54 -15.12 -12.93
C ASN A 128 1.57 -14.45 -11.57
N LYS A 129 2.56 -13.57 -11.36
CA LYS A 129 2.65 -12.76 -10.14
C LYS A 129 2.97 -11.32 -10.50
N CYS A 130 2.39 -10.39 -9.77
CA CYS A 130 2.77 -8.99 -9.82
C CYS A 130 3.12 -8.51 -8.42
N PHE A 131 4.11 -7.63 -8.34
CA PHE A 131 4.54 -6.98 -7.11
C PHE A 131 4.45 -5.48 -7.35
N SER A 132 4.05 -4.74 -6.33
CA SER A 132 4.15 -3.29 -6.34
C SER A 132 5.59 -2.86 -6.63
N GLY A 133 5.79 -2.02 -7.65
CA GLY A 133 7.04 -1.29 -7.84
C GLY A 133 7.11 -0.08 -6.90
N LYS A 134 7.59 1.06 -7.41
CA LYS A 134 7.49 2.34 -6.70
C LYS A 134 6.04 2.85 -6.74
N TYR A 135 5.21 2.36 -5.82
CA TYR A 135 3.82 2.78 -5.70
C TYR A 135 3.67 3.68 -4.46
N MET A 136 3.30 4.94 -4.68
CA MET A 136 3.28 5.94 -3.61
C MET A 136 2.10 6.91 -3.73
N ALA A 137 1.64 7.42 -2.58
CA ALA A 137 0.68 8.51 -2.48
C ALA A 137 1.43 9.79 -2.07
N GLU A 138 1.46 10.78 -2.94
CA GLU A 138 1.97 12.10 -2.57
C GLU A 138 1.00 12.81 -1.61
N PRO A 139 1.51 13.57 -0.63
CA PRO A 139 0.67 14.44 0.19
C PRO A 139 -0.12 15.41 -0.69
N ILE A 140 -1.41 15.57 -0.41
CA ILE A 140 -2.18 16.66 -1.03
C ILE A 140 -1.62 18.00 -0.54
N LYS A 141 -1.57 18.98 -1.45
CA LYS A 141 -1.16 20.36 -1.17
C LYS A 141 -2.22 21.14 -0.42
#